data_AF-T0V2Y0-F1
#
_entry.id   AF-T0V2Y0-F1
#
_cell.length_a   1.000
_cell.length_b   1.000
_cell.length_c   1.000
_cell.angle_alpha   90.00
_cell.angle_beta   90.00
_cell.angle_gamma   90.00
#
_symmetry.space_group_name_H-M   'P 1'
#
loop_
_entity.id
_entity.type
_entity.pdbx_description
1 polymer ?
#
loop_
_entity_poly.entity_id
_entity_poly.type
_entity_poly.pdbx_seq_one_letter_code
_entity_poly.pdbx_strand_id
1 'polypeptide(L)' 'MIGFKLLVNVRKEELFEVARASLKRNKADIIVANDLSDITPDQHIAYLVDEKSEEKVRTKAAIARALFERICHD' A
#
# COMPACT_ATOMS: atom_id res chain seq x y z
N MET A 1 -7.13 -11.31 -2.44
CA MET A 1 -7.22 -10.67 -1.11
C MET A 1 -6.32 -9.44 -1.04
N ILE A 2 -6.85 -8.31 -0.57
CA ILE A 2 -6.09 -7.07 -0.37
C ILE A 2 -5.85 -6.89 1.13
N GLY A 3 -4.60 -6.66 1.53
CA GLY A 3 -4.24 -6.34 2.90
C GLY A 3 -3.83 -4.87 3.07
N PHE A 4 -3.90 -4.37 4.30
CA PHE A 4 -3.44 -3.04 4.67
C PHE A 4 -2.31 -3.14 5.69
N LYS A 5 -1.31 -2.27 5.57
CA LYS A 5 -0.21 -2.18 6.52
C LYS A 5 0.13 -0.73 6.81
N LEU A 6 -0.19 -0.31 8.03
CA LEU A 6 0.19 0.98 8.58
C LEU A 6 1.39 0.80 9.51
N LEU A 7 2.43 1.60 9.29
CA LEU A 7 3.61 1.74 10.16
C LEU A 7 3.75 3.21 10.59
N VAL A 8 4.71 3.51 11.46
CA VAL A 8 4.92 4.85 12.02
C VAL A 8 6.39 5.21 11.98
N ASN A 9 6.71 6.27 11.23
CA ASN A 9 8.03 6.89 11.14
C ASN A 9 9.15 5.89 10.79
N VAL A 10 8.91 5.06 9.77
CA VAL A 10 9.86 4.10 9.24
C VAL A 10 10.43 4.58 7.91
N ARG A 11 11.56 3.99 7.51
CA ARG A 11 12.10 4.22 6.16
C ARG A 11 11.24 3.52 5.12
N LYS A 12 11.26 4.03 3.89
CA LYS A 12 10.48 3.46 2.78
C LYS A 12 10.86 2.01 2.49
N GLU A 13 12.14 1.67 2.62
CA GLU A 13 12.65 0.31 2.41
C GLU A 13 12.05 -0.66 3.44
N GLU A 14 12.01 -0.26 4.71
CA GLU A 14 11.40 -1.05 5.79
C GLU A 14 9.89 -1.22 5.59
N LEU A 15 9.19 -0.16 5.16
CA LEU A 15 7.78 -0.22 4.82
C LEU A 15 7.51 -1.30 3.74
N PHE A 16 8.38 -1.39 2.72
CA PHE A 16 8.26 -2.38 1.65
C PHE A 16 8.62 -3.79 2.08
N GLU A 17 9.68 -3.95 2.88
CA GLU A 17 10.04 -5.26 3.44
C GLU A 17 8.88 -5.85 4.26
N VAL A 18 8.28 -5.04 5.14
CA VAL A 18 7.15 -5.46 5.96
C VAL A 18 5.92 -5.74 5.10
N ALA A 19 5.67 -4.94 4.06
CA ALA A 19 4.57 -5.16 3.12
C ALA A 19 4.74 -6.49 2.35
N ARG A 20 5.91 -6.74 1.77
CA ARG A 20 6.22 -7.98 1.03
C ARG A 20 6.20 -9.22 1.93
N ALA A 21 6.67 -9.11 3.17
CA ALA A 21 6.55 -10.17 4.16
C ALA A 21 5.06 -10.48 4.49
N SER A 22 4.25 -9.43 4.64
CA SER A 22 2.80 -9.58 4.86
C SER A 22 2.08 -10.19 3.67
N LEU A 23 2.47 -9.81 2.45
CA LEU A 23 1.94 -10.34 1.19
C LEU A 23 2.13 -11.85 1.13
N LYS A 24 3.36 -12.34 1.34
CA LYS A 24 3.69 -13.78 1.35
C LYS A 24 2.99 -14.54 2.47
N ARG A 25 3.04 -14.01 3.71
CA ARG A 25 2.44 -14.67 4.87
C ARG A 25 0.94 -14.87 4.71
N ASN A 26 0.26 -13.87 4.17
CA ASN A 26 -1.19 -13.86 4.10
C ASN A 26 -1.71 -14.37 2.75
N LYS A 27 -0.84 -14.67 1.77
CA LYS A 27 -1.22 -14.95 0.38
C LYS A 27 -2.14 -13.85 -0.18
N ALA A 28 -1.79 -12.60 0.13
CA ALA A 28 -2.48 -11.44 -0.43
C ALA A 28 -1.94 -11.17 -1.84
N ASP A 29 -2.77 -10.61 -2.71
CA ASP A 29 -2.35 -10.21 -4.05
C ASP A 29 -1.69 -8.82 -3.99
N ILE A 30 -2.20 -7.96 -3.09
CA ILE A 30 -1.74 -6.58 -2.91
C ILE A 30 -1.74 -6.24 -1.42
N ILE A 31 -0.70 -5.51 -0.99
CA ILE A 31 -0.68 -4.82 0.30
C ILE A 31 -0.65 -3.31 0.05
N VAL A 32 -1.61 -2.59 0.63
CA VAL A 32 -1.58 -1.13 0.73
C VAL A 32 -0.73 -0.76 1.93
N ALA A 33 0.48 -0.27 1.68
CA ALA A 33 1.46 0.09 2.69
C ALA A 33 1.55 1.61 2.86
N ASN A 34 1.38 2.11 4.07
CA ASN A 34 1.42 3.54 4.37
C ASN A 34 2.13 3.81 5.70
N ASP A 35 2.76 4.98 5.80
CA ASP A 35 3.33 5.49 7.04
C ASP A 35 2.42 6.60 7.58
N LEU A 36 2.10 6.54 8.88
CA LEU A 36 1.29 7.54 9.55
C LEU A 36 1.89 8.95 9.46
N SER A 37 3.23 9.09 9.42
CA SER A 37 3.92 10.38 9.32
C SER A 37 3.65 11.11 7.99
N ASP A 38 3.27 10.37 6.95
CA ASP A 38 2.95 10.89 5.62
C ASP A 38 1.45 11.20 5.42
N ILE A 39 0.62 11.07 6.47
CA ILE A 39 -0.82 11.28 6.40
C ILE A 39 -1.18 12.66 6.96
N THR A 40 -1.78 13.47 6.11
CA THR A 40 -2.38 14.76 6.43
C THR A 40 -3.87 14.78 6.03
N PRO A 41 -4.64 15.82 6.37
CA PRO A 41 -6.04 15.92 5.92
C PRO A 41 -6.19 15.91 4.38
N ASP A 42 -5.23 16.51 3.68
CA ASP A 42 -5.18 16.70 2.23
C ASP A 42 -4.36 15.64 1.48
N GLN A 43 -3.47 14.92 2.18
CA GLN A 43 -2.60 13.91 1.57
C GLN A 43 -2.65 12.59 2.34
N HIS A 44 -2.68 11.48 1.59
CA HIS A 44 -2.51 10.15 2.13
C HIS A 44 -1.58 9.39 1.19
N ILE A 45 -0.27 9.43 1.47
CA ILE A 45 0.68 8.63 0.71
C ILE A 45 0.49 7.17 1.10
N ALA A 46 0.25 6.34 0.09
CA ALA A 46 0.29 4.90 0.21
C ALA A 46 1.02 4.31 -0.98
N TYR A 47 1.51 3.10 -0.77
CA TYR A 47 2.17 2.30 -1.79
C TYR A 47 1.36 1.02 -1.96
N LEU A 48 0.86 0.76 -3.17
CA LEU A 48 0.27 -0.53 -3.51
C LEU A 48 1.42 -1.45 -3.89
N VAL A 49 1.72 -2.40 -3.02
CA VAL A 49 2.84 -3.33 -3.14
C VAL A 49 2.30 -4.69 -3.55
N ASP A 50 2.81 -5.21 -4.67
CA ASP A 50 2.63 -6.60 -5.09
C ASP A 50 3.97 -7.36 -5.10
N GLU A 51 4.01 -8.60 -5.63
CA GLU A 51 5.25 -9.39 -5.68
C GLU A 51 6.37 -8.77 -6.52
N LYS A 52 6.06 -7.88 -7.47
CA LYS A 52 6.99 -7.40 -8.51
C LYS A 52 7.17 -5.89 -8.55
N SER A 53 6.23 -5.13 -8.01
CA SER A 53 6.12 -3.69 -8.19
C SER A 53 5.58 -2.98 -6.94
N GLU A 54 5.87 -1.68 -6.86
CA GLU A 54 5.19 -0.78 -5.94
C GLU A 54 4.67 0.44 -6.69
N GLU A 55 3.41 0.80 -6.46
CA GLU A 55 2.78 1.98 -7.04
C GLU A 55 2.51 3.02 -5.97
N LYS A 56 3.02 4.25 -6.13
CA LYS A 56 2.80 5.34 -5.18
C LYS A 56 1.53 6.12 -5.52
N VAL A 57 0.60 6.18 -4.58
CA VAL A 57 -0.63 6.98 -4.62
C VAL A 57 -0.66 7.98 -3.47
N ARG A 58 -1.34 9.11 -3.64
CA ARG A 58 -1.19 10.29 -2.75
C ARG A 58 -2.47 10.79 -2.07
N THR A 59 -3.65 10.30 -2.44
CA THR A 59 -4.91 10.74 -1.83
C THR A 59 -5.80 9.54 -1.56
N LYS A 60 -6.71 9.67 -0.58
CA LYS A 60 -7.71 8.64 -0.27
C LYS A 60 -8.53 8.25 -1.51
N ALA A 61 -8.92 9.23 -2.31
CA ALA A 61 -9.65 9.01 -3.56
C ALA A 61 -8.80 8.27 -4.60
N ALA A 62 -7.52 8.63 -4.75
CA ALA A 62 -6.61 7.95 -5.67
C ALA A 62 -6.33 6.51 -5.24
N ILE A 63 -6.17 6.26 -3.93
CA ILE A 63 -6.03 4.90 -3.37
C ILE A 63 -7.27 4.06 -3.72
N ALA A 64 -8.47 4.59 -3.46
CA ALA A 64 -9.70 3.88 -3.75
C ALA A 64 -9.85 3.57 -5.24
N ARG A 65 -9.52 4.53 -6.11
CA ARG A 65 -9.56 4.35 -7.57
C ARG A 65 -8.54 3.33 -8.06
N ALA A 66 -7.30 3.40 -7.60
CA ALA A 66 -6.26 2.44 -7.98
C ALA A 66 -6.63 1.02 -7.55
N LEU A 67 -7.20 0.84 -6.35
CA LEU A 67 -7.71 -0.46 -5.91
C LEU A 67 -8.86 -0.95 -6.79
N PHE A 68 -9.81 -0.09 -7.13
CA PHE A 68 -10.91 -0.44 -8.02
C PHE A 68 -10.41 -0.89 -9.39
N GLU A 69 -9.52 -0.12 -10.01
CA GLU A 69 -8.95 -0.44 -11.33
C GLU A 69 -8.24 -1.79 -11.32
N ARG A 70 -7.52 -2.12 -10.23
CA ARG A 70 -6.78 -3.38 -10.07
C ARG A 70 -7.66 -4.58 -9.78
N ILE A 71 -8.79 -4.39 -9.09
CA ILE A 71 -9.76 -5.47 -8.83
C ILE A 71 -10.58 -5.78 -10.08
N CYS A 72 -10.89 -4.77 -10.90
CA CYS A 72 -11.79 -4.91 -12.03
C CYS A 72 -11.11 -5.23 -13.38
N HIS A 73 -9.78 -5.14 -13.48
CA HIS A 73 -9.03 -5.48 -14.69
C HIS A 73 -8.22 -6.80 -14.60
N ASP A 74 -8.32 -7.51 -13.48
CA ASP A 74 -7.94 -8.93 -13.35
C ASP A 74 -9.17 -9.83 -13.54
#